data_AF-A0A7L5NZY1-F1
#
_entry.id   AF-A0A7L5NZY1-F1
#
_cell.length_a   1.000
_cell.length_b   1.000
_cell.length_c   1.000
_cell.angle_alpha   90.00
_cell.angle_beta   90.00
_cell.angle_gamma   90.00
#
_symmetry.space_group_name_H-M   'P 1'
#
loop_
_entity.id
_entity.type
_entity.pdbx_description
1 polymer ?
#
loop_
_entity_poly.entity_id
_entity_poly.type
_entity_poly.pdbx_seq_one_letter_code
_entity_poly.pdbx_strand_id
1 'polypeptide(L)'
;MTKGTTSFGKRNGRTHKLCKRCGKRSWAVQKKRCAACGYPNPKMRSFNWSEKAKRRNTMGTGRMRHMKNVLKKAAVRQRQDQVAPHQKRKTAENRKKFALSRKTKLAKDAKKAEAAQ
;
A
#
# COMPACT_ATOMS: atom_id res chain seq x y z
N MET A 1 0.41 -6.97 59.34
CA MET A 1 0.39 -6.81 57.86
C MET A 1 0.83 -5.39 57.52
N THR A 2 2.06 -5.18 57.07
CA THR A 2 2.52 -3.86 56.63
C THR A 2 2.17 -3.63 55.15
N LYS A 3 1.68 -2.43 54.83
CA LYS A 3 1.48 -1.98 53.44
C LYS A 3 2.82 -1.47 52.89
N GLY A 4 2.95 -1.42 51.56
CA GLY A 4 4.14 -0.84 50.92
C GLY A 4 5.26 -1.86 50.70
N THR A 5 6.48 -1.55 51.14
CA THR A 5 7.74 -2.24 50.79
C THR A 5 7.67 -3.77 50.91
N THR A 6 7.18 -4.27 52.05
CA THR A 6 7.06 -5.72 52.31
C THR A 6 6.11 -6.43 51.33
N SER A 7 5.09 -5.72 50.84
CA SER A 7 4.14 -6.24 49.84
C SER A 7 4.66 -6.19 48.40
N PHE A 8 5.57 -5.27 48.07
CA PHE A 8 6.12 -5.14 46.72
C PHE A 8 7.05 -6.30 46.36
N GLY A 9 7.82 -6.81 47.33
CA GLY A 9 8.71 -7.96 47.13
C GLY A 9 8.00 -9.24 46.70
N LYS A 10 6.71 -9.40 47.04
CA LYS A 10 5.88 -10.56 46.68
C LYS A 10 5.24 -10.47 45.28
N ARG A 11 5.50 -9.41 44.50
CA ARG A 11 4.84 -9.18 43.19
C ARG A 11 5.59 -9.82 42.01
N ASN A 12 5.69 -11.14 42.02
CA ASN A 12 6.31 -11.94 40.93
C ASN A 12 5.31 -12.41 39.86
N GLY A 13 4.01 -12.47 40.17
CA GLY A 13 2.95 -12.85 39.23
C GLY A 13 2.57 -11.72 38.26
N ARG A 14 2.38 -12.06 36.98
CA ARG A 14 1.93 -11.09 35.95
C ARG A 14 0.44 -11.24 35.66
N THR A 15 -0.32 -10.19 35.98
CA THR A 15 -1.76 -10.10 35.64
C THR A 15 -2.00 -9.81 34.16
N HIS A 16 -1.12 -8.99 33.54
CA HIS A 16 -1.22 -8.56 32.16
C HIS A 16 -0.06 -9.04 31.28
N LYS A 17 -0.38 -9.66 30.14
CA LYS A 17 0.56 -10.04 29.07
C LYS A 17 0.36 -9.19 27.81
N LEU A 18 1.21 -9.36 26.81
CA LEU A 18 1.04 -8.74 25.49
C LEU A 18 -0.20 -9.30 24.78
N CYS A 19 -1.03 -8.41 24.24
CA CYS A 19 -2.20 -8.79 23.45
C CYS A 19 -1.82 -9.03 21.99
N LYS A 20 -2.23 -10.18 21.43
CA LYS A 20 -1.99 -10.56 20.02
C LYS A 20 -2.54 -9.55 19.01
N ARG A 21 -3.69 -8.91 19.30
CA ARG A 21 -4.33 -7.97 18.37
C ARG A 21 -3.69 -6.58 18.35
N CYS A 22 -3.44 -6.00 19.53
CA CYS A 22 -3.02 -4.60 19.63
C CYS A 22 -1.58 -4.39 20.09
N GLY A 23 -0.84 -5.46 20.43
CA GLY A 23 0.57 -5.38 20.86
C GLY A 23 0.81 -4.71 22.22
N LYS A 24 -0.25 -4.28 22.93
CA LYS A 24 -0.13 -3.63 24.25
C LYS A 24 -0.11 -4.68 25.37
N ARG A 25 0.59 -4.40 26.48
CA ARG A 25 0.59 -5.23 27.71
C ARG A 25 -0.70 -5.03 28.50
N SER A 26 -1.81 -5.47 27.94
CA SER A 26 -3.16 -5.27 28.49
C SER A 26 -4.04 -6.52 28.42
N TRP A 27 -3.47 -7.66 28.03
CA TRP A 27 -4.16 -8.95 28.06
C TRP A 27 -4.24 -9.48 29.48
N ALA A 28 -5.41 -9.45 30.11
CA ALA A 28 -5.62 -10.05 31.42
C ALA A 28 -5.63 -11.58 31.29
N VAL A 29 -4.69 -12.25 31.96
CA VAL A 29 -4.48 -13.71 31.82
C VAL A 29 -5.67 -14.51 32.34
N GLN A 30 -6.11 -14.19 33.56
CA GLN A 30 -7.22 -14.88 34.21
C GLN A 30 -8.56 -14.63 33.50
N LYS A 31 -8.84 -13.37 33.16
CA LYS A 31 -10.10 -12.96 32.52
C LYS A 31 -10.13 -13.22 31.01
N LYS A 32 -9.01 -13.68 30.43
CA LYS A 32 -8.82 -13.91 28.99
C LYS A 32 -9.38 -12.76 28.14
N ARG A 33 -9.13 -11.52 28.54
CA ARG A 33 -9.67 -10.32 27.88
C ARG A 33 -8.67 -9.18 27.87
N CYS A 34 -8.59 -8.48 26.74
CA CYS A 34 -7.74 -7.30 26.59
C CYS A 34 -8.44 -6.04 27.09
N ALA A 35 -7.83 -5.36 28.07
CA ALA A 35 -8.34 -4.10 28.58
C ALA A 35 -8.24 -2.94 27.58
N ALA A 36 -7.33 -3.02 26.58
CA ALA A 36 -7.18 -1.95 25.59
C ALA A 36 -8.17 -2.12 24.43
N CYS A 37 -8.06 -3.21 23.67
CA CYS A 37 -8.79 -3.42 22.42
C CYS A 37 -10.02 -4.33 22.55
N GLY A 38 -10.25 -4.96 23.70
CA GLY A 38 -11.41 -5.84 23.93
C GLY A 38 -11.32 -7.25 23.33
N TYR A 39 -10.18 -7.66 22.74
CA TYR A 39 -9.94 -9.06 22.32
C TYR A 39 -10.34 -10.02 23.46
N PRO A 40 -11.10 -11.11 23.22
CA PRO A 40 -11.43 -11.75 21.93
C PRO A 40 -12.58 -11.13 21.12
N ASN A 41 -13.32 -10.15 21.65
CA ASN A 41 -14.51 -9.60 20.97
C ASN A 41 -14.21 -9.16 19.52
N PRO A 42 -15.16 -9.33 18.58
CA PRO A 42 -14.92 -9.00 17.18
C PRO A 42 -14.72 -7.49 16.99
N LYS A 43 -15.56 -6.67 17.63
CA LYS A 43 -15.45 -5.21 17.61
C LYS A 43 -14.30 -4.74 18.51
N MET A 44 -13.54 -3.74 18.03
CA MET A 44 -12.55 -3.06 18.86
C MET A 44 -13.26 -2.22 19.93
N ARG A 45 -12.74 -2.30 21.16
CA ARG A 45 -13.25 -1.51 22.27
C ARG A 45 -12.88 -0.03 22.11
N SER A 46 -13.88 0.84 22.09
CA SER A 46 -13.72 2.30 22.09
C SER A 46 -14.77 2.93 23.01
N PHE A 47 -14.41 4.04 23.67
CA PHE A 47 -15.33 4.78 24.51
C PHE A 47 -15.32 6.26 24.16
N ASN A 48 -16.50 6.90 24.21
CA ASN A 48 -16.67 8.31 23.85
C ASN A 48 -16.02 9.27 24.83
N TRP A 49 -16.02 8.92 26.13
CA TRP A 49 -15.35 9.71 27.16
C TRP A 49 -13.81 9.72 27.05
N SER A 50 -13.21 8.89 26.19
CA SER A 50 -11.76 8.82 26.01
C SER A 50 -11.32 9.20 24.60
N GLU A 51 -11.48 10.49 24.25
CA GLU A 51 -11.14 11.01 22.94
C GLU A 51 -9.66 10.80 22.56
N LYS A 52 -8.74 11.08 23.50
CA LYS A 52 -7.30 10.82 23.30
C LYS A 52 -7.01 9.34 23.01
N ALA A 53 -7.77 8.41 23.59
CA ALA A 53 -7.59 6.99 23.31
C ALA A 53 -8.08 6.61 21.91
N LYS A 54 -9.18 7.21 21.43
CA LYS A 54 -9.64 7.05 20.05
C LYS A 54 -8.57 7.54 19.07
N ARG A 55 -8.06 8.75 19.26
CA ARG A 55 -7.04 9.36 18.38
C ARG A 55 -5.79 8.49 18.21
N ARG A 56 -5.32 7.82 19.26
CA ARG A 56 -4.12 6.97 19.18
C ARG A 56 -4.31 5.70 18.32
N ASN A 57 -5.54 5.20 18.19
CA ASN A 57 -5.81 3.92 17.50
C ASN A 57 -6.67 4.09 16.24
N THR A 58 -7.05 5.33 15.87
CA THR A 58 -7.89 5.59 14.70
C THR A 58 -7.16 5.28 13.39
N MET A 59 -7.93 5.13 12.31
CA MET A 59 -7.38 5.02 10.95
C MET A 59 -6.48 6.23 10.66
N GLY A 60 -5.29 6.01 10.11
CA GLY A 60 -4.30 7.08 9.89
C GLY A 60 -3.00 6.87 10.65
N THR A 61 -3.05 6.27 11.84
CA THR A 61 -1.86 6.15 12.71
C THR A 61 -0.91 5.00 12.33
N GLY A 62 -1.41 4.02 11.57
CA GLY A 62 -0.66 2.84 11.15
C GLY A 62 0.00 2.97 9.78
N ARG A 63 0.49 1.85 9.24
CA ARG A 63 1.21 1.79 7.95
C ARG A 63 0.35 2.17 6.74
N MET A 64 -0.98 2.07 6.84
CA MET A 64 -1.95 2.38 5.78
C MET A 64 -1.60 1.81 4.38
N ARG A 65 -1.03 0.58 4.31
CA ARG A 65 -0.53 -0.01 3.05
C ARG A 65 -1.59 -0.04 1.94
N HIS A 66 -2.80 -0.49 2.26
CA HIS A 66 -3.88 -0.56 1.29
C HIS A 66 -4.45 0.82 0.97
N MET A 67 -4.87 1.58 1.99
CA MET A 67 -5.52 2.88 1.79
C MET A 67 -4.65 3.89 1.04
N LYS A 68 -3.33 3.94 1.29
CA LYS A 68 -2.42 4.81 0.53
C LYS A 68 -2.43 4.48 -0.96
N ASN A 69 -2.42 3.20 -1.30
CA ASN A 69 -2.47 2.75 -2.70
C ASN A 69 -3.83 3.03 -3.33
N VAL A 70 -4.93 2.84 -2.58
CA VAL A 70 -6.28 3.16 -3.06
C VAL A 70 -6.41 4.66 -3.35
N LEU A 71 -5.98 5.52 -2.43
CA LEU A 71 -6.02 6.97 -2.61
C LEU A 71 -5.13 7.42 -3.78
N LYS A 72 -3.93 6.86 -3.91
CA LYS A 72 -3.04 7.11 -5.06
C LYS A 72 -3.69 6.68 -6.37
N LYS A 73 -4.30 5.49 -6.40
CA LYS A 73 -5.04 5.01 -7.57
C LYS A 73 -6.24 5.90 -7.87
N ALA A 74 -7.03 6.29 -6.88
CA ALA A 74 -8.20 7.15 -7.06
C ALA A 74 -7.80 8.53 -7.63
N ALA A 75 -6.72 9.14 -7.12
CA ALA A 75 -6.18 10.39 -7.63
C ALA A 75 -5.69 10.30 -9.09
N VAL A 76 -5.16 9.14 -9.50
CA VAL A 76 -4.75 8.88 -10.88
C VAL A 76 -5.92 8.41 -11.75
N ARG A 77 -6.92 7.74 -11.18
CA ARG A 77 -8.02 7.08 -11.89
C ARG A 77 -9.08 8.05 -12.41
N GLN A 78 -9.18 9.26 -11.85
CA GLN A 78 -9.91 10.35 -12.52
C GLN A 78 -9.32 10.70 -13.90
N ARG A 79 -8.14 10.16 -14.26
CA ARG A 79 -7.55 10.25 -15.60
C ARG A 79 -7.71 8.98 -16.43
N GLN A 80 -8.43 7.94 -15.98
CA GLN A 80 -8.55 6.69 -16.76
C GLN A 80 -9.65 6.72 -17.83
N ASP A 81 -10.62 7.63 -17.73
CA ASP A 81 -11.52 7.94 -18.86
C ASP A 81 -10.82 8.80 -19.92
N GLN A 82 -9.63 9.31 -19.60
CA GLN A 82 -8.67 9.85 -20.55
C GLN A 82 -7.60 8.79 -20.76
N VAL A 83 -7.90 7.77 -21.56
CA VAL A 83 -6.85 6.87 -22.08
C VAL A 83 -5.76 7.80 -22.62
N ALA A 84 -4.58 7.85 -21.94
CA ALA A 84 -3.46 8.64 -22.42
C ALA A 84 -3.32 8.24 -23.89
N PRO A 85 -3.44 9.17 -24.86
CA PRO A 85 -3.56 8.81 -26.26
C PRO A 85 -2.39 7.87 -26.51
N HIS A 86 -2.70 6.59 -26.77
CA HIS A 86 -1.69 5.63 -27.14
C HIS A 86 -1.00 6.33 -28.30
N GLN A 87 0.24 6.80 -28.12
CA GLN A 87 0.97 7.45 -29.19
C GLN A 87 0.96 6.43 -30.29
N LYS A 88 0.11 6.66 -31.31
CA LYS A 88 -0.18 5.68 -32.35
C LYS A 88 1.18 5.28 -32.85
N ARG A 89 1.65 4.09 -32.45
CA ARG A 89 2.89 3.48 -32.91
C ARG A 89 2.81 3.68 -34.40
N LYS A 90 3.65 4.58 -34.93
CA LYS A 90 3.59 5.08 -36.31
C LYS A 90 3.20 3.90 -37.18
N THR A 91 1.94 3.92 -37.63
CA THR A 91 1.17 2.73 -38.02
C THR A 91 1.94 1.96 -39.08
N ALA A 92 1.69 0.66 -39.20
CA ALA A 92 2.39 -0.22 -40.15
C ALA A 92 2.56 0.37 -41.57
N GLU A 93 1.69 1.30 -41.99
CA GLU A 93 1.84 2.17 -43.15
C GLU A 93 3.15 2.98 -43.21
N ASN A 94 3.57 3.66 -42.14
CA ASN A 94 4.80 4.45 -42.15
C ASN A 94 6.04 3.54 -42.28
N ARG A 95 5.99 2.32 -41.73
CA ARG A 95 7.03 1.29 -41.90
C ARG A 95 7.03 0.72 -43.33
N LYS A 96 5.86 0.51 -43.93
CA LYS A 96 5.70 0.12 -45.35
C LYS A 96 6.18 1.21 -46.30
N LYS A 97 5.83 2.48 -46.06
CA LYS A 97 6.28 3.64 -46.84
C LYS A 97 7.80 3.81 -46.79
N PHE A 98 8.42 3.62 -45.62
CA PHE A 98 9.88 3.66 -45.49
C PHE A 98 10.57 2.49 -46.22
N ALA A 99 10.01 1.27 -46.13
CA ALA A 99 10.53 0.11 -46.85
C ALA A 99 10.42 0.25 -48.37
N LEU A 100 9.32 0.82 -48.88
CA LEU A 100 9.13 1.08 -50.30
C LEU A 100 10.11 2.15 -50.82
N SER A 101 10.27 3.25 -50.06
CA SER A 101 11.25 4.31 -50.34
C SER A 101 12.70 3.78 -50.41
N ARG A 102 13.07 2.87 -49.51
CA ARG A 102 14.40 2.26 -49.50
C ARG A 102 14.62 1.34 -50.71
N LYS A 103 13.61 0.57 -51.11
CA LYS A 103 13.67 -0.28 -52.31
C LYS A 103 13.80 0.54 -53.59
N THR A 104 13.04 1.63 -53.73
CA THR A 104 13.11 2.49 -54.92
C THR A 104 14.44 3.25 -55.01
N LYS A 105 15.03 3.64 -53.87
CA LYS A 105 16.36 4.25 -53.82
C LYS A 105 17.45 3.26 -54.28
N LEU A 106 17.48 2.04 -53.74
CA LEU A 106 18.45 1.02 -54.14
C LEU A 106 18.33 0.64 -55.63
N ALA A 107 17.13 0.58 -56.17
CA ALA A 107 16.92 0.33 -57.60
C ALA A 107 17.41 1.48 -58.49
N LYS A 108 17.27 2.73 -58.04
CA LYS A 108 17.86 3.90 -58.72
C LYS A 108 19.38 3.91 -58.64
N ASP A 109 19.94 3.58 -57.49
CA ASP A 109 21.39 3.53 -57.27
C ASP A 109 22.03 2.41 -58.12
N ALA A 110 21.37 1.25 -58.23
CA ALA A 110 21.80 0.15 -59.11
C ALA A 110 21.77 0.54 -60.59
N LYS A 111 20.67 1.14 -61.07
CA LYS A 111 20.58 1.65 -62.46
C LYS A 111 21.63 2.73 -62.75
N LYS A 112 21.95 3.56 -61.77
CA LYS A 112 23.00 4.58 -61.90
C LYS A 112 24.40 3.94 -61.95
N ALA A 113 24.63 2.86 -61.22
CA ALA A 113 25.88 2.11 -61.26
C ALA A 113 26.05 1.35 -62.59
N GLU A 114 24.97 0.80 -63.14
CA GLU A 114 24.96 0.18 -64.48
C GLU A 114 25.19 1.19 -65.60
N ALA A 115 24.63 2.41 -65.49
CA ALA A 115 24.85 3.49 -66.47
C ALA A 115 26.22 4.19 -66.37
N ALA A 116 27.03 3.84 -65.36
CA ALA A 116 28.38 4.36 -65.16
C ALA A 116 29.48 3.38 -65.61
N GLN A 117 29.09 2.24 -66.18
CA GLN A 117 29.94 1.29 -66.91
C GLN A 117 29.89 1.58 -68.40
#